data_AF-A0A9E4E5U0-F1
#
_entry.id   AF-A0A9E4E5U0-F1
#
_cell.length_a   1.000
_cell.length_b   1.000
_cell.length_c   1.000
_cell.angle_alpha   90.00
_cell.angle_beta   90.00
_cell.angle_gamma   90.00
#
_symmetry.space_group_name_H-M   'P 1'
#
loop_
_entity.id
_entity.type
_entity.pdbx_description
1 polymer ?
#
loop_
_entity_poly.entity_id
_entity_poly.type
_entity_poly.pdbx_seq_one_letter_code
_entity_poly.pdbx_strand_id
1 'polypeptide(L)' 'MIEQDETCIVCSGPLDEHHQASCQMCGGKFHQPWSVDVDIPQCGRIASHDEALALVFLCHNCYQALQEGS' A
#
# COMPACT_ATOMS: atom_id res chain seq x y z
N MET A 1 26.64 -0.75 8.04
CA MET A 1 25.50 0.10 7.63
C MET A 1 24.26 -0.68 8.05
N ILE A 2 23.33 -0.11 8.81
CA ILE A 2 22.11 -0.83 9.19
C ILE A 2 21.17 -0.72 7.99
N GLU A 3 20.99 -1.81 7.27
CA GLU A 3 19.88 -1.96 6.33
C GLU A 3 18.61 -1.92 7.19
N GLN A 4 17.86 -0.82 7.13
CA GLN A 4 16.57 -0.74 7.78
C GLN A 4 15.61 -1.57 6.94
N ASP A 5 15.31 -2.79 7.36
CA ASP A 5 14.21 -3.57 6.80
C ASP A 5 12.95 -2.70 6.83
N GLU A 6 12.44 -2.36 5.65
CA GLU A 6 11.21 -1.60 5.54
C GLU A 6 10.05 -2.51 5.98
N THR A 7 9.20 -1.98 6.87
CA THR A 7 8.08 -2.76 7.43
C THR A 7 6.76 -2.22 6.91
N CYS A 8 5.83 -3.15 6.69
CA CYS A 8 4.50 -2.81 6.20
C CYS A 8 3.71 -2.06 7.28
N ILE A 9 3.21 -0.87 6.96
CA ILE A 9 2.45 -0.03 7.90
C ILE A 9 1.13 -0.66 8.35
N VAL A 10 0.66 -1.70 7.66
CA VAL A 10 -0.63 -2.37 7.95
C VAL A 10 -0.44 -3.62 8.80
N CYS A 11 0.44 -4.53 8.39
CA CYS A 11 0.64 -5.82 9.08
C CYS A 11 1.93 -5.89 9.92
N SER A 12 2.78 -4.86 9.87
CA SER A 12 4.12 -4.82 10.51
C SER A 12 5.08 -5.92 10.04
N GLY A 13 4.73 -6.66 8.98
CA GLY A 13 5.60 -7.66 8.36
C GLY A 13 6.72 -7.02 7.53
N PRO A 14 7.79 -7.77 7.24
CA PRO A 14 8.88 -7.30 6.38
C PRO A 14 8.36 -7.06 4.95
N LEU A 15 8.77 -5.96 4.35
CA LEU A 15 8.52 -5.67 2.94
C LEU A 15 9.66 -6.23 2.10
N ASP A 16 9.32 -6.77 0.95
CA ASP A 16 10.32 -7.04 -0.08
C ASP A 16 10.52 -5.80 -0.96
N GLU A 17 11.62 -5.76 -1.70
CA GLU A 17 11.97 -4.59 -2.52
C GLU A 17 11.05 -4.37 -3.73
N HIS A 18 10.32 -5.40 -4.18
CA HIS A 18 9.61 -5.44 -5.45
C HIS A 18 8.09 -5.30 -5.29
N HIS A 19 7.47 -5.98 -4.33
CA HIS A 19 6.02 -6.06 -4.10
C HIS A 19 5.57 -5.13 -2.98
N GLN A 20 5.99 -3.88 -3.09
CA GLN A 20 5.64 -2.82 -2.15
C GLN A 20 5.20 -1.55 -2.87
N ALA A 21 4.33 -0.79 -2.22
CA ALA A 21 3.93 0.54 -2.66
C ALA A 21 3.87 1.49 -1.46
N SER A 22 3.99 2.79 -1.72
CA SER A 22 3.86 3.84 -0.71
C SER A 22 2.45 4.41 -0.71
N CYS A 23 1.83 4.49 0.46
CA CYS A 23 0.52 5.11 0.62
C CYS A 23 0.62 6.61 0.39
N GLN A 24 -0.15 7.15 -0.56
CA GLN A 24 -0.15 8.59 -0.84
C GLN A 24 -0.79 9.44 0.26
N MET A 25 -1.52 8.84 1.19
CA MET A 25 -2.15 9.55 2.31
C MET A 25 -1.25 9.64 3.55
N CYS A 26 -0.68 8.51 4.00
CA CYS A 26 0.13 8.48 5.21
C CYS A 26 1.65 8.40 4.96
N GLY A 27 2.08 8.20 3.71
CA GLY A 27 3.49 8.02 3.35
C GLY A 27 4.07 6.65 3.72
N GLY A 28 3.34 5.82 4.47
CA GLY A 28 3.80 4.48 4.89
C GLY A 28 3.83 3.49 3.73
N LYS A 29 4.80 2.58 3.75
CA LYS A 29 4.90 1.49 2.76
C LYS A 29 4.03 0.29 3.14
N PHE A 30 3.53 -0.43 2.15
CA PHE A 30 2.68 -1.60 2.34
C PHE A 30 2.88 -2.66 1.24
N HIS A 31 2.51 -3.91 1.53
CA HIS A 31 2.58 -5.00 0.56
C HIS A 31 1.57 -4.83 -0.58
N GLN A 32 2.07 -4.83 -1.82
CA GLN A 32 1.28 -4.72 -3.03
C GLN A 32 1.75 -5.77 -4.04
N PRO A 33 1.06 -6.91 -4.17
CA PRO A 33 1.34 -7.86 -5.23
C PRO A 33 0.97 -7.26 -6.59
N TRP A 34 1.87 -7.39 -7.58
CA TRP A 34 1.69 -6.91 -8.95
C TRP A 34 1.14 -7.98 -9.90
N SER A 35 1.12 -9.23 -9.46
CA SER A 35 0.53 -10.37 -10.15
C SER A 35 -0.26 -11.23 -9.16
N VAL A 36 -1.25 -11.97 -9.67
CA VAL A 36 -2.07 -12.91 -8.90
C VAL A 36 -1.32 -14.18 -8.51
N ASP A 37 -0.20 -14.47 -9.18
CA ASP A 37 0.60 -15.69 -8.96
C ASP A 37 1.66 -15.53 -7.86
N VAL A 38 1.69 -14.39 -7.19
CA VAL A 38 2.67 -14.08 -6.15
C VAL A 38 2.04 -14.28 -4.77
N ASP A 39 2.69 -15.07 -3.93
CA ASP A 39 2.28 -15.32 -2.53
C ASP A 39 2.76 -14.18 -1.62
N ILE A 40 2.30 -12.96 -1.90
CA ILE A 40 2.53 -11.77 -1.09
C ILE A 40 1.17 -11.21 -0.65
N PRO A 41 0.97 -10.91 0.65
CA PRO A 41 -0.28 -10.36 1.13
C PRO A 41 -0.60 -9.03 0.45
N GLN A 42 -1.88 -8.78 0.15
CA GLN A 42 -2.31 -7.48 -0.34
C GLN A 42 -2.73 -6.59 0.83
N CYS A 43 -1.84 -5.70 1.27
CA CYS A 43 -2.07 -4.78 2.41
C CYS A 43 -2.57 -3.39 1.99
N GLY A 44 -2.81 -3.16 0.70
CA GLY A 44 -3.40 -1.93 0.19
C GLY A 44 -4.21 -2.12 -1.08
N ARG A 45 -4.65 -1.01 -1.65
CA ARG A 45 -5.48 -0.95 -2.86
C ARG A 45 -4.99 0.17 -3.76
N ILE A 46 -5.20 -0.07 -5.06
CA ILE A 46 -5.06 0.95 -6.10
C ILE A 46 -6.47 1.47 -6.37
N ALA A 47 -6.68 2.78 -6.19
CA ALA A 47 -7.93 3.45 -6.51
C ALA A 47 -7.72 4.47 -7.62
N SER A 48 -8.77 4.87 -8.32
CA SER A 48 -8.73 6.05 -9.19
C SER A 48 -9.10 7.29 -8.40
N HIS A 49 -8.38 8.39 -8.65
CA HIS A 49 -8.83 9.72 -8.26
C HIS A 49 -9.39 10.40 -9.51
N ASP A 50 -10.71 10.38 -9.66
CA ASP A 50 -11.37 10.72 -10.93
C ASP A 50 -11.13 12.18 -11.34
N GLU A 51 -11.07 13.11 -10.41
CA GLU A 51 -10.77 14.52 -10.71
C GLU A 51 -9.33 14.76 -11.18
N ALA A 52 -8.38 13.95 -10.69
CA ALA A 52 -6.97 14.07 -11.03
C ALA A 52 -6.58 13.16 -12.20
N LEU A 53 -7.51 12.30 -12.66
CA LEU A 53 -7.29 11.26 -13.66
C LEU A 53 -6.04 10.42 -13.35
N ALA A 54 -5.81 10.17 -12.05
CA ALA A 54 -4.60 9.53 -11.55
C ALA A 54 -4.94 8.25 -10.79
N LEU A 55 -4.06 7.25 -10.90
CA LEU A 55 -4.08 6.10 -10.00
C LEU A 55 -3.44 6.50 -8.68
N VAL A 56 -4.11 6.15 -7.58
CA VAL A 56 -3.61 6.38 -6.24
C VAL A 56 -3.40 5.08 -5.47
N PHE A 57 -2.28 4.99 -4.77
CA PHE A 57 -1.92 3.86 -3.92
C PHE A 57 -2.28 4.17 -2.47
N LEU A 58 -3.11 3.34 -1.88
CA LEU A 58 -3.66 3.54 -0.54
C LEU A 58 -3.48 2.27 0.30
N CYS A 59 -2.90 2.39 1.50
CA CYS A 59 -2.92 1.28 2.45
C CYS A 59 -4.35 1.00 2.92
N HIS A 60 -4.61 -0.21 3.41
CA HIS A 60 -5.97 -0.61 3.81
C HIS A 60 -6.63 0.36 4.81
N ASN A 61 -5.87 0.80 5.81
CA ASN A 61 -6.36 1.71 6.85
C ASN A 61 -6.81 3.06 6.27
N CYS A 62 -6.00 3.67 5.38
CA CYS A 62 -6.36 4.93 4.73
C CYS A 62 -7.51 4.75 3.74
N TYR A 63 -7.54 3.63 3.03
CA TYR A 63 -8.64 3.31 2.11
C TYR A 63 -9.98 3.19 2.85
N GLN A 64 -10.01 2.46 3.97
CA GLN A 64 -11.23 2.32 4.79
C GLN A 64 -11.71 3.66 5.33
N ALA A 65 -10.80 4.47 5.88
CA ALA A 65 -11.15 5.79 6.40
C ALA A 65 -11.77 6.72 5.33
N LEU A 66 -11.38 6.57 4.06
CA LEU A 66 -11.99 7.32 2.95
C LEU A 66 -13.39 6.82 2.60
N GLN A 67 -13.66 5.52 2.75
CA GLN A 67 -14.97 4.93 2.45
C GLN A 67 -16.01 5.24 3.54
N GLU A 68 -15.59 5.34 4.79
CA GLU A 68 -16.47 5.65 5.93
C GLU A 68 -16.87 7.15 6.00
N GLY A 69 -16.22 8.00 5.20
CA GLY A 69 -16.50 9.43 5.12
C GLY A 69 -17.36 9.87 3.93
N SER A 70 -17.93 8.93 3.16
CA SER A 70 -18.73 9.20 1.95
C SER A 70 -20.23 9.10 2.15
#